data_AF-A0A392S3M7-F1
#
_entry.id   AF-A0A392S3M7-F1
#
_cell.length_a   1.000
_cell.length_b   1.000
_cell.length_c   1.000
_cell.angle_alpha   90.00
_cell.angle_beta   90.00
_cell.angle_gamma   90.00
#
_symmetry.space_group_name_H-M   'P 1'
#
loop_
_entity.id
_entity.type
_entity.pdbx_description
1 polymer ?
#
loop_
_entity_poly.entity_id
_entity_poly.type
_entity_poly.pdbx_seq_one_letter_code
_entity_poly.pdbx_strand_id
1 'polypeptide(L)' 'MHEYYTDVIDVEGDGHCGFRAVSVLLGKSDEEYQMVRLALTIELNQNRARYVELLGGQDRFDVIKHALTPDGVGLANDDK' A
#
# COMPACT_ATOMS: atom_id res chain seq x y z
N MET A 1 -27.09 -10.74 -0.34
CA MET A 1 -26.40 -10.14 0.82
C MET A 1 -26.53 -11.11 1.97
N HIS A 2 -25.41 -11.57 2.54
CA HIS A 2 -25.41 -12.58 3.61
C HIS A 2 -25.64 -11.89 4.96
N GLU A 3 -26.32 -12.54 5.92
CA GLU A 3 -26.66 -11.95 7.23
C GLU A 3 -25.45 -11.47 8.07
N TYR A 4 -24.23 -11.84 7.69
CA TYR A 4 -23.00 -11.50 8.42
C TYR A 4 -22.10 -10.48 7.72
N TYR A 5 -22.40 -10.09 6.48
CA TYR A 5 -21.62 -9.10 5.74
C TYR A 5 -22.46 -7.84 5.54
N THR A 6 -22.26 -6.87 6.43
CA THR A 6 -22.78 -5.51 6.31
C THR A 6 -21.66 -4.57 5.87
N ASP A 7 -22.03 -3.37 5.41
CA ASP A 7 -21.10 -2.27 5.14
C ASP A 7 -20.01 -2.60 4.12
N VAL A 8 -20.37 -3.40 3.11
CA VAL A 8 -19.48 -3.74 1.99
C VAL A 8 -19.19 -2.49 1.18
N ILE A 9 -17.91 -2.15 1.06
CA ILE A 9 -17.42 -1.04 0.25
C ILE A 9 -17.06 -1.59 -1.12
N ASP A 10 -17.80 -1.16 -2.14
CA ASP A 10 -17.48 -1.46 -3.54
C ASP A 10 -16.49 -0.40 -4.06
N VAL A 11 -15.36 -0.86 -4.62
CA VAL A 11 -14.29 -0.02 -5.16
C VAL A 11 -13.86 -0.56 -6.52
N GLU A 12 -13.25 0.31 -7.33
CA GLU A 12 -12.81 -0.06 -8.67
C GLU A 12 -11.85 -1.27 -8.69
N GLY A 13 -12.05 -2.17 -9.66
CA GLY A 13 -11.32 -3.44 -9.81
C GLY A 13 -10.01 -3.32 -10.60
N ASP A 14 -9.34 -2.17 -10.55
CA ASP A 14 -8.19 -1.79 -11.39
C ASP A 14 -6.82 -2.27 -10.88
N GLY A 15 -6.79 -3.17 -9.89
CA GLY A 15 -5.57 -3.59 -9.19
C GLY A 15 -5.12 -2.66 -8.07
N HIS A 16 -5.83 -1.55 -7.82
CA HIS A 16 -5.64 -0.68 -6.66
C HIS A 16 -6.72 -0.84 -5.59
N CYS A 17 -7.65 -1.77 -5.77
CA CYS A 17 -8.80 -2.01 -4.88
C CYS A 17 -8.42 -2.11 -3.38
N GLY A 18 -7.28 -2.72 -3.05
CA GLY A 18 -6.80 -2.77 -1.66
C GLY A 18 -6.49 -1.39 -1.07
N PHE A 19 -5.83 -0.51 -1.83
CA PHE A 19 -5.54 0.86 -1.39
C PHE A 19 -6.81 1.71 -1.37
N ARG A 20 -7.70 1.53 -2.36
CA ARG A 20 -9.00 2.21 -2.44
C ARG A 20 -9.87 1.87 -1.22
N ALA A 21 -9.98 0.59 -0.89
CA ALA A 21 -10.71 0.12 0.28
C ALA A 21 -10.17 0.73 1.58
N VAL A 22 -8.85 0.76 1.76
CA VAL A 22 -8.23 1.43 2.92
C VAL A 22 -8.49 2.93 2.92
N SER A 23 -8.47 3.60 1.76
CA SER A 23 -8.79 5.03 1.65
C SER A 23 -10.20 5.32 2.16
N VAL A 24 -11.20 4.55 1.70
CA VAL A 24 -12.58 4.68 2.16
C VAL A 24 -12.72 4.39 3.65
N LEU A 25 -12.05 3.36 4.17
CA LEU A 25 -12.04 3.04 5.61
C LEU A 25 -11.42 4.16 6.46
N LEU A 26 -10.51 4.96 5.90
CA LEU A 26 -9.96 6.15 6.54
C LEU A 26 -10.85 7.40 6.40
N GLY A 27 -12.06 7.26 5.86
CA GLY A 27 -13.00 8.35 5.65
C GLY A 27 -12.66 9.26 4.47
N LYS A 28 -11.86 8.76 3.52
CA LYS A 28 -11.43 9.48 2.32
C LYS A 28 -12.16 9.00 1.07
N SER A 29 -12.03 9.73 -0.03
CA SER A 29 -12.47 9.24 -1.34
C SER A 29 -11.66 8.01 -1.75
N ASP A 30 -12.27 7.07 -2.46
CA ASP A 30 -11.55 5.94 -3.03
C ASP A 30 -10.51 6.41 -4.08
N GLU A 31 -10.74 7.56 -4.72
CA GLU A 31 -9.80 8.23 -5.63
C GLU A 31 -8.52 8.72 -4.92
N GLU A 32 -8.54 8.91 -3.60
CA GLU A 32 -7.38 9.33 -2.79
C GLU A 32 -6.43 8.17 -2.44
N TYR A 33 -6.60 6.97 -3.02
CA TYR A 33 -5.83 5.77 -2.71
C TYR A 33 -4.30 5.92 -2.86
N GLN A 34 -3.84 6.84 -3.70
CA GLN A 34 -2.42 7.14 -3.89
C GLN A 34 -1.76 7.64 -2.58
N MET A 35 -2.51 8.32 -1.70
CA MET A 35 -2.02 8.75 -0.39
C MET A 35 -1.79 7.58 0.55
N VAL A 36 -2.65 6.55 0.50
CA VAL A 36 -2.47 5.31 1.26
C VAL A 36 -1.21 4.59 0.80
N ARG A 37 -1.02 4.50 -0.52
CA ARG A 37 0.18 3.90 -1.13
C ARG A 37 1.45 4.63 -0.73
N LEU A 38 1.46 5.97 -0.76
CA LEU A 38 2.58 6.80 -0.31
C LEU A 38 2.88 6.60 1.18
N ALA A 39 1.85 6.62 2.03
CA ALA A 39 1.98 6.41 3.47
C ALA A 39 2.60 5.03 3.79
N LEU A 40 2.17 3.99 3.07
CA LEU A 40 2.75 2.64 3.20
C LEU A 40 4.23 2.62 2.81
N THR A 41 4.62 3.28 1.71
CA THR A 41 6.03 3.39 1.33
C THR A 41 6.88 4.07 2.39
N ILE A 42 6.37 5.15 3.01
CA ILE A 42 7.06 5.86 4.10
C ILE A 42 7.22 4.93 5.32
N GLU A 43 6.14 4.26 5.74
CA GLU A 43 6.14 3.31 6.86
C GLU A 43 7.15 2.17 6.65
N LEU A 44 7.20 1.58 5.46
CA LEU A 44 8.18 0.53 5.11
C LEU A 44 9.62 1.03 5.22
N ASN A 45 9.90 2.26 4.77
CA ASN A 45 11.24 2.83 4.85
C ASN A 45 11.64 3.15 6.30
N GLN A 46 10.74 3.74 7.09
CA GLN A 46 11.00 4.10 8.49
C GLN A 46 11.20 2.88 9.40
N ASN A 47 10.53 1.77 9.08
CA ASN A 47 10.53 0.56 9.89
C ASN A 47 11.18 -0.63 9.17
N ARG A 48 12.14 -0.34 8.27
CA ARG A 48 12.74 -1.31 7.35
C ARG A 48 13.15 -2.62 8.00
N ALA A 49 13.88 -2.58 9.12
CA ALA A 49 14.36 -3.80 9.79
C ALA A 49 13.21 -4.76 10.17
N ARG A 50 12.15 -4.21 10.77
CA ARG A 50 10.95 -4.96 11.18
C ARG A 50 10.23 -5.56 9.97
N TYR A 51 10.09 -4.81 8.88
CA TYR A 51 9.40 -5.31 7.70
C TYR A 51 10.24 -6.27 6.87
N VAL A 52 11.57 -6.12 6.83
CA VAL A 52 12.47 -7.12 6.22
C VAL A 52 12.34 -8.47 6.92
N GLU A 53 12.31 -8.49 8.25
CA GLU A 53 12.06 -9.71 9.02
C GLU A 53 10.67 -10.29 8.74
N LEU A 54 9.62 -9.46 8.83
CA LEU A 54 8.24 -9.87 8.62
C LEU A 54 7.98 -10.44 7.22
N LEU A 55 8.59 -9.84 6.20
CA LEU A 55 8.41 -10.21 4.80
C LEU A 55 9.29 -11.39 4.39
N GLY A 56 10.13 -11.90 5.29
CA GLY A 56 10.97 -13.07 5.03
C GLY A 56 12.25 -12.77 4.28
N GLY A 57 12.78 -11.54 4.40
CA GLY A 57 14.09 -11.17 3.89
C GLY A 57 14.10 -9.95 2.98
N GLN A 58 15.33 -9.56 2.61
CA GLN A 58 15.60 -8.35 1.84
C GLN A 58 14.97 -8.39 0.43
N ASP A 59 15.12 -9.51 -0.26
CA ASP A 59 14.63 -9.66 -1.65
C ASP A 59 13.12 -9.42 -1.75
N ARG A 60 12.34 -9.96 -0.80
CA ARG A 60 10.89 -9.80 -0.78
C ARG A 60 10.48 -8.39 -0.37
N PHE A 61 11.22 -7.75 0.53
CA PHE A 61 11.03 -6.35 0.86
C PHE A 61 11.23 -5.45 -0.37
N ASP A 62 12.29 -5.66 -1.14
CA ASP A 62 12.61 -4.84 -2.31
C ASP A 62 11.59 -5.00 -3.43
N VAL A 63 11.11 -6.22 -3.69
CA VAL A 63 10.02 -6.47 -4.64
C VAL A 63 8.76 -5.70 -4.25
N ILE A 64 8.38 -5.73 -2.98
CA ILE A 64 7.19 -5.02 -2.48
C ILE A 64 7.39 -3.51 -2.56
N LYS A 65 8.54 -2.99 -2.12
CA LYS A 65 8.86 -1.56 -2.19
C LYS A 65 8.86 -1.06 -3.63
N HIS A 66 9.40 -1.83 -4.57
CA HIS A 66 9.35 -1.51 -5.99
C HIS A 66 7.91 -1.45 -6.51
N ALA A 67 7.07 -2.44 -6.19
CA ALA A 67 5.67 -2.47 -6.61
C ALA A 67 4.84 -1.29 -6.06
N LEU A 68 5.25 -0.71 -4.93
CA LEU A 68 4.63 0.47 -4.34
C LEU A 68 5.10 1.79 -4.96
N THR A 69 6.18 1.79 -5.74
CA THR A 69 6.72 3.02 -6.34
C THR A 69 5.95 3.34 -7.64
N PRO A 70 5.38 4.54 -7.83
CA PRO A 70 4.66 4.90 -9.06
C PRO A 70 5.57 4.84 -10.29
N ASP A 71 5.04 4.31 -11.40
CA ASP A 71 5.76 4.30 -12.68
C ASP A 71 6.12 5.74 -13.08
N GLY A 72 7.42 6.03 -13.16
CA GLY A 72 7.95 7.37 -13.49
C GLY A 72 8.72 8.06 -12.36
N VAL A 73 8.65 7.56 -11.13
CA VAL A 73 9.56 7.97 -10.05
C VAL A 73 10.71 6.97 -10.05
N GLY A 74 11.84 7.34 -10.65
CA GLY A 74 13.07 6.54 -10.62
C GLY A 74 13.44 6.16 -9.18
N LEU A 75 14.27 5.11 -9.04
CA LEU A 75 14.77 4.61 -7.76
C LEU A 75 15.06 5.78 -6.82
N ALA A 76 14.30 5.88 -5.72
CA ALA A 76 14.63 6.80 -4.65
C ALA A 76 16.00 6.35 -4.13
N ASN A 77 17.03 7.17 -4.40
CA ASN A 77 18.36 6.91 -3.91
C ASN A 77 18.28 6.81 -2.38
N ASP A 78 18.85 5.75 -1.82
CA ASP A 78 18.97 5.63 -0.38
C ASP A 78 19.87 6.78 0.09
N ASP A 79 19.32 7.67 0.92
CA ASP A 79 20.10 8.70 1.60
C ASP A 79 21.12 7.98 2.50
N LYS A 80 22.40 8.20 2.18
CA LYS A 80 23.58 7.62 2.84
C LYS A 80 23.85 8.24 4.21
#